data_AF-A0A2U1V2N6-F1
#
_entry.id   AF-A0A2U1V2N6-F1
#
_cell.length_a   1.000
_cell.length_b   1.000
_cell.length_c   1.000
_cell.angle_alpha   90.00
_cell.angle_beta   90.00
_cell.angle_gamma   90.00
#
_symmetry.space_group_name_H-M   'P 1'
#
loop_
_entity.id
_entity.type
_entity.pdbx_description
1 polymer ?
#
loop_
_entity_poly.entity_id
_entity_poly.type
_entity_poly.pdbx_seq_one_letter_code
_entity_poly.pdbx_strand_id
1 'polypeptide(L)'
;MQRKPTDFSDAMAGIDQAMLDDVAEAGEVRRMSSAAFLKIGAMHGVTVEIEPPLGADGDVPLLVRQGLVIRCMLPRGISAAWLAAALAEGPVAQLVQKVLDGHRLNLTADGGTGQLSRGAELARSRLLETLSAMSPLLPAMAPTRSRRPRKAPLQLAAA
;
A
#
# COMPACT_ATOMS: atom_id res chain seq x y z
N MET A 1 31.32 -0.35 -3.25
CA MET A 1 30.80 1.03 -3.32
C MET A 1 29.28 0.96 -3.14
N GLN A 2 28.72 1.49 -2.06
CA GLN A 2 27.25 1.58 -1.92
C GLN A 2 26.79 2.77 -2.75
N ARG A 3 26.01 2.54 -3.82
CA ARG A 3 25.33 3.63 -4.53
C ARG A 3 24.33 4.26 -3.56
N LYS A 4 24.38 5.59 -3.41
CA LYS A 4 23.30 6.32 -2.74
C LYS A 4 22.00 5.99 -3.50
N PRO A 5 20.91 5.63 -2.80
CA PRO A 5 19.62 5.42 -3.45
C PRO A 5 19.19 6.67 -4.22
N THR A 6 18.51 6.49 -5.35
CA THR A 6 17.82 7.60 -6.03
C THR A 6 16.77 8.19 -5.09
N ASP A 7 16.67 9.51 -5.08
CA ASP A 7 15.63 10.23 -4.37
C ASP A 7 14.31 10.12 -5.16
N PHE A 8 13.28 9.54 -4.54
CA PHE A 8 11.95 9.39 -5.14
C PHE A 8 10.90 10.27 -4.46
N SER A 9 11.29 11.28 -3.69
CA SER A 9 10.33 12.15 -3.00
C SER A 9 9.42 12.92 -3.96
N ASP A 10 9.90 13.22 -5.18
CA ASP A 10 9.10 13.81 -6.26
C ASP A 10 7.90 12.96 -6.69
N ALA A 11 7.88 11.66 -6.35
CA ALA A 11 6.71 10.81 -6.57
C ALA A 11 5.45 11.31 -5.84
N MET A 12 5.61 12.13 -4.80
CA MET A 12 4.52 12.77 -4.07
C MET A 12 4.01 14.07 -4.73
N ALA A 13 4.57 14.49 -5.87
CA ALA A 13 4.18 15.73 -6.52
C ALA A 13 2.66 15.77 -6.80
N GLY A 14 1.98 16.78 -6.26
CA GLY A 14 0.54 16.95 -6.40
C GLY A 14 -0.31 16.13 -5.42
N ILE A 15 0.31 15.44 -4.45
CA ILE A 15 -0.39 14.70 -3.39
C ILE A 15 -0.15 15.40 -2.05
N ASP A 16 -1.23 15.79 -1.38
CA ASP A 16 -1.20 16.33 -0.03
C ASP A 16 -1.80 15.36 1.01
N GLN A 17 -1.77 15.76 2.30
CA GLN A 17 -2.28 14.93 3.38
C GLN A 17 -3.81 14.75 3.29
N ALA A 18 -4.56 15.77 2.89
CA ALA A 18 -6.02 15.71 2.83
C ALA A 18 -6.47 14.65 1.82
N MET A 19 -5.81 14.63 0.66
CA MET A 19 -6.00 13.62 -0.37
C MET A 19 -5.75 12.19 0.17
N LEU A 20 -4.68 11.97 0.93
CA LEU A 20 -4.37 10.65 1.52
C LEU A 20 -5.33 10.24 2.64
N ASP A 21 -5.93 11.20 3.35
CA ASP A 21 -6.88 10.94 4.42
C ASP A 21 -8.28 10.58 3.89
N ASP A 22 -8.62 11.12 2.71
CA ASP A 22 -9.92 10.92 2.02
C ASP A 22 -10.06 9.57 1.30
N VAL A 23 -9.00 8.75 1.26
CA VAL A 23 -9.06 7.43 0.63
C VAL A 23 -9.91 6.44 1.44
N ALA A 24 -10.58 5.52 0.74
CA ALA A 24 -11.41 4.51 1.39
C ALA A 24 -10.60 3.64 2.36
N GLU A 25 -11.23 3.24 3.46
CA GLU A 25 -10.61 2.33 4.42
C GLU A 25 -10.29 0.98 3.75
N ALA A 26 -9.13 0.42 4.09
CA ALA A 26 -8.71 -0.88 3.57
C ALA A 26 -9.75 -1.94 3.96
N GLY A 27 -10.42 -2.51 2.96
CA GLY A 27 -11.51 -3.46 3.13
C GLY A 27 -11.68 -4.32 1.88
N GLU A 28 -12.92 -4.74 1.61
CA GLU A 28 -13.21 -5.43 0.37
C GLU A 28 -12.98 -4.48 -0.82
N VAL A 29 -11.96 -4.75 -1.65
CA VAL A 29 -11.53 -3.90 -2.77
C VAL A 29 -12.69 -3.49 -3.69
N ARG A 30 -13.69 -4.36 -3.85
CA ARG A 30 -14.90 -4.10 -4.66
C ARG A 30 -15.80 -2.98 -4.13
N ARG A 31 -15.65 -2.60 -2.86
CA ARG A 31 -16.43 -1.53 -2.20
C ARG A 31 -15.64 -0.22 -2.10
N MET A 32 -14.36 -0.22 -2.47
CA MET A 32 -13.51 0.95 -2.39
C MET A 32 -13.72 1.83 -3.63
N SER A 33 -14.10 3.09 -3.42
CA SER A 33 -14.19 4.09 -4.49
C SER A 33 -12.82 4.61 -4.93
N SER A 34 -11.86 4.66 -4.01
CA SER A 34 -10.50 5.16 -4.25
C SER A 34 -9.52 4.53 -3.26
N ALA A 35 -8.26 4.44 -3.67
CA ALA A 35 -7.13 4.14 -2.79
C ALA A 35 -5.89 4.90 -3.27
N ALA A 36 -4.96 5.16 -2.35
CA ALA A 36 -3.66 5.71 -2.69
C ALA A 36 -2.70 4.57 -3.05
N PHE A 37 -1.99 4.72 -4.16
CA PHE A 37 -1.03 3.73 -4.66
C PHE A 37 0.33 4.37 -4.91
N LEU A 38 1.38 3.73 -4.38
CA LEU A 38 2.72 3.89 -4.91
C LEU A 38 2.84 3.04 -6.18
N LYS A 39 2.94 3.69 -7.33
CA LYS A 39 3.08 3.08 -8.64
C LYS A 39 4.56 3.08 -9.03
N ILE A 40 5.03 1.93 -9.48
CA ILE A 40 6.41 1.72 -9.92
C ILE A 40 6.35 1.11 -11.31
N GLY A 41 6.95 1.77 -12.29
CA GLY A 41 7.02 1.26 -13.66
C GLY A 41 8.31 1.67 -14.34
N ALA A 42 8.97 0.72 -15.01
CA ALA A 42 10.24 0.98 -15.69
C ALA A 42 10.19 2.10 -16.75
N MET A 43 9.02 2.39 -17.34
CA MET A 43 8.84 3.49 -18.30
C MET A 43 8.44 4.83 -17.68
N HIS A 44 7.71 4.82 -16.57
CA HIS A 44 7.08 6.02 -16.00
C HIS A 44 7.71 6.43 -14.65
N GLY A 45 8.69 5.67 -14.16
CA GLY A 45 9.33 5.92 -12.89
C GLY A 45 8.45 5.54 -11.70
N VAL A 46 8.44 6.42 -10.71
CA VAL A 46 7.72 6.23 -9.44
C VAL A 46 6.77 7.38 -9.24
N THR A 47 5.49 7.09 -8.99
CA THR A 47 4.47 8.09 -8.71
C THR A 47 3.57 7.62 -7.57
N VAL A 48 2.96 8.57 -6.86
CA VAL A 48 1.87 8.32 -5.94
C VAL A 48 0.60 8.88 -6.55
N GLU A 49 -0.43 8.04 -6.66
CA GLU A 49 -1.69 8.41 -7.28
C GLU A 49 -2.87 7.91 -6.45
N ILE A 50 -3.94 8.70 -6.44
CA ILE A 50 -5.23 8.32 -5.86
C ILE A 50 -6.17 7.99 -7.01
N GLU A 51 -6.53 6.73 -7.10
CA GLU A 51 -7.37 6.25 -8.20
C GLU A 51 -8.20 5.04 -7.73
N PRO A 52 -9.25 4.65 -8.46
CA PRO A 52 -10.00 3.43 -8.15
C PRO A 52 -9.09 2.19 -8.12
N PRO A 53 -9.30 1.25 -7.19
CA PRO A 53 -8.54 0.00 -7.18
C PRO A 53 -8.80 -0.88 -8.42
N LEU A 54 -10.05 -0.84 -8.91
CA LEU A 54 -10.54 -1.58 -10.07
C LEU A 54 -10.91 -0.60 -11.20
N GLY A 55 -10.76 -1.03 -12.45
CA GLY A 55 -11.20 -0.29 -13.63
C GLY A 55 -12.72 -0.33 -13.81
N ALA A 56 -13.20 0.30 -14.88
CA ALA A 56 -14.63 0.42 -15.18
C ALA A 56 -15.36 -0.92 -15.27
N ASP A 57 -14.67 -1.97 -15.74
CA ASP A 57 -15.23 -3.33 -15.88
C ASP A 57 -15.21 -4.13 -14.56
N GLY A 58 -14.75 -3.52 -13.46
CA GLY A 58 -14.57 -4.21 -12.17
C GLY A 58 -13.31 -5.09 -12.09
N ASP A 59 -12.46 -5.04 -13.12
CA ASP A 59 -11.19 -5.76 -13.17
C ASP A 59 -10.01 -4.89 -12.74
N VAL A 60 -8.89 -5.52 -12.40
CA VAL A 60 -7.62 -4.82 -12.16
C VAL A 60 -7.22 -4.04 -13.43
N PRO A 61 -6.73 -2.79 -13.34
CA PRO A 61 -6.34 -2.01 -14.51
C PRO A 61 -5.35 -2.73 -15.43
N LEU A 62 -5.53 -2.56 -16.74
CA LEU A 62 -4.81 -3.34 -17.77
C LEU A 62 -3.29 -3.30 -17.60
N LEU A 63 -2.71 -2.12 -17.36
CA LEU A 63 -1.25 -1.95 -17.19
C LEU A 63 -0.71 -2.74 -15.99
N VAL A 64 -1.53 -2.91 -14.95
CA VAL A 64 -1.17 -3.68 -13.75
C VAL A 64 -1.30 -5.17 -14.03
N ARG A 65 -2.37 -5.60 -14.72
CA ARG A 65 -2.57 -6.99 -15.15
C ARG A 65 -1.45 -7.47 -16.07
N GLN A 66 -0.98 -6.60 -16.98
CA GLN A 66 0.14 -6.88 -17.87
C GLN A 66 1.50 -6.80 -17.16
N GLY A 67 1.55 -6.41 -15.88
CA GLY A 67 2.80 -6.24 -15.13
C GLY A 67 3.65 -5.05 -15.57
N LEU A 68 3.12 -4.15 -16.41
CA LEU A 68 3.80 -2.95 -16.87
C LEU A 68 3.89 -1.87 -15.78
N VAL A 69 2.96 -1.91 -14.82
CA VAL A 69 2.96 -1.06 -13.62
C VAL A 69 2.76 -1.93 -12.39
N ILE A 70 3.65 -1.80 -11.42
CA ILE A 70 3.51 -2.40 -10.10
C ILE A 70 2.79 -1.40 -9.19
N ARG A 71 1.65 -1.80 -8.62
CA ARG A 71 0.93 -1.00 -7.62
C ARG A 71 1.17 -1.56 -6.23
N CYS A 72 1.57 -0.68 -5.32
CA CYS A 72 1.64 -0.92 -3.88
C CYS A 72 0.61 -0.01 -3.20
N MET A 73 -0.44 -0.59 -2.64
CA MET A 73 -1.45 0.18 -1.91
C MET A 73 -0.82 0.78 -0.65
N LEU A 74 -1.06 2.07 -0.42
CA LEU A 74 -0.63 2.78 0.77
C LEU A 74 -1.67 2.63 1.87
N PRO A 75 -1.26 2.49 3.15
CA PRO A 75 -2.22 2.46 4.23
C PRO A 75 -2.91 3.82 4.38
N ARG A 76 -4.18 3.79 4.78
CA ARG A 76 -4.96 5.00 5.07
C ARG A 76 -4.30 5.78 6.21
N GLY A 77 -4.30 7.11 6.09
CA GLY A 77 -3.74 8.00 7.10
C GLY A 77 -2.22 7.95 7.20
N ILE A 78 -1.53 7.35 6.21
CA ILE A 78 -0.08 7.51 6.10
C ILE A 78 0.26 9.00 6.04
N SER A 79 1.27 9.41 6.81
CA SER A 79 1.72 10.79 6.79
C SER A 79 2.42 11.08 5.46
N ALA A 80 1.94 12.09 4.72
CA ALA A 80 2.55 12.56 3.48
C ALA A 80 4.03 12.92 3.69
N ALA A 81 4.34 13.63 4.78
CA ALA A 81 5.72 14.01 5.13
C ALA A 81 6.59 12.78 5.42
N TRP A 82 6.06 11.79 6.14
CA TRP A 82 6.82 10.58 6.45
C TRP A 82 7.04 9.70 5.22
N LEU A 83 6.02 9.60 4.34
CA LEU A 83 6.14 8.90 3.07
C LEU A 83 7.15 9.58 2.15
N ALA A 84 7.11 10.91 2.02
CA ALA A 84 8.09 11.68 1.24
C ALA A 84 9.52 11.46 1.74
N ALA A 85 9.74 11.50 3.06
CA ALA A 85 11.06 11.24 3.65
C ALA A 85 11.53 9.80 3.39
N ALA A 86 10.65 8.81 3.50
CA ALA A 86 10.97 7.40 3.22
C ALA A 86 11.27 7.13 1.73
N LEU A 87 10.66 7.90 0.84
CA LEU A 87 10.93 7.85 -0.60
C LEU A 87 12.22 8.60 -0.98
N ALA A 88 12.59 9.64 -0.23
CA ALA A 88 13.85 10.36 -0.44
C ALA A 88 15.07 9.49 -0.13
N GLU A 89 15.02 8.76 0.98
CA GLU A 89 16.13 7.91 1.41
C GLU A 89 15.71 6.77 2.34
N GLY A 90 16.64 5.84 2.59
CA GLY A 90 16.44 4.74 3.52
C GLY A 90 15.82 3.48 2.88
N PRO A 91 15.20 2.61 3.70
CA PRO A 91 14.77 1.28 3.25
C PRO A 91 13.73 1.29 2.13
N VAL A 92 12.76 2.21 2.19
CA VAL A 92 11.70 2.31 1.17
C VAL A 92 12.31 2.70 -0.18
N ALA A 93 13.08 3.78 -0.25
CA ALA A 93 13.80 4.19 -1.46
C ALA A 93 14.68 3.06 -2.04
N GLN A 94 15.40 2.33 -1.19
CA GLN A 94 16.22 1.18 -1.63
C GLN A 94 15.40 0.03 -2.22
N LEU A 95 14.23 -0.26 -1.63
CA LEU A 95 13.34 -1.30 -2.13
C LEU A 95 12.69 -0.88 -3.45
N VAL A 96 12.26 0.37 -3.56
CA VAL A 96 11.74 0.96 -4.82
C VAL A 96 12.78 0.86 -5.93
N GLN A 97 14.03 1.28 -5.67
CA GLN A 97 15.12 1.16 -6.63
C GLN A 97 15.33 -0.28 -7.08
N LYS A 98 15.33 -1.25 -6.15
CA LYS A 98 15.46 -2.67 -6.49
C LYS A 98 14.31 -3.21 -7.33
N VAL A 99 13.09 -2.74 -7.10
CA VAL A 99 11.93 -3.09 -7.93
C VAL A 99 12.13 -2.56 -9.33
N LEU A 100 12.48 -1.28 -9.48
CA LEU A 100 12.75 -0.65 -10.79
C LEU A 100 13.88 -1.35 -11.55
N ASP A 101 15.03 -1.56 -10.91
CA ASP A 101 16.21 -2.17 -11.53
C ASP A 101 15.93 -3.60 -12.05
N GLY A 102 15.03 -4.31 -11.36
CA GLY A 102 14.64 -5.66 -11.71
C GLY A 102 13.34 -5.76 -12.50
N HIS A 103 12.73 -4.64 -12.92
CA HIS A 103 11.52 -4.61 -13.72
C HIS A 103 11.87 -4.68 -15.20
N ARG A 104 11.51 -5.80 -15.84
CA ARG A 104 11.81 -6.08 -17.25
C ARG A 104 10.55 -5.94 -18.06
N LEU A 105 10.66 -5.21 -19.18
CA LEU A 105 9.57 -5.02 -20.11
C LEU A 105 9.86 -5.76 -21.41
N ASN A 106 8.83 -6.37 -21.97
CA ASN A 106 8.80 -6.82 -23.34
C ASN A 106 7.73 -6.01 -24.06
N LEU A 107 8.16 -5.12 -24.97
CA LEU A 107 7.30 -4.21 -25.70
C LEU A 107 7.22 -4.66 -27.17
N THR A 108 6.01 -4.65 -27.70
CA THR A 108 5.66 -5.02 -29.07
C THR A 108 4.83 -3.90 -29.70
N ALA A 109 4.57 -3.96 -31.00
CA ALA A 109 3.70 -2.98 -31.67
C ALA A 109 2.25 -3.01 -31.14
N ASP A 110 1.80 -4.16 -30.65
CA ASP A 110 0.42 -4.38 -30.19
C ASP A 110 0.24 -4.15 -28.68
N GLY A 111 1.32 -3.82 -27.96
CA GLY A 111 1.30 -3.61 -26.51
C GLY A 111 2.54 -4.15 -25.81
N GLY A 112 2.43 -4.42 -24.51
CA GLY A 112 3.57 -4.89 -23.73
C GLY A 112 3.20 -5.78 -22.55
N THR A 113 4.21 -6.48 -22.06
CA THR A 113 4.15 -7.23 -20.81
C THR A 113 5.36 -6.87 -19.95
N GLY A 114 5.16 -6.79 -18.64
CA GLY A 114 6.22 -6.57 -17.67
C GLY A 114 6.34 -7.74 -16.71
N GLN A 115 7.56 -8.01 -16.28
CA GLN A 115 7.88 -9.04 -15.30
C GLN A 115 8.92 -8.52 -14.31
N LEU A 116 8.81 -8.93 -13.07
CA LEU A 116 9.83 -8.68 -12.07
C LEU A 116 10.82 -9.83 -12.05
N SER A 117 12.10 -9.53 -11.99
CA SER A 117 13.10 -10.52 -11.59
C SER A 117 12.79 -11.02 -10.18
N ARG A 118 13.24 -12.22 -9.83
CA ARG A 118 13.06 -12.80 -8.48
C ARG A 118 13.51 -11.87 -7.35
N GLY A 119 14.60 -11.12 -7.55
CA GLY A 119 15.08 -10.13 -6.58
C GLY A 119 14.13 -8.94 -6.41
N ALA A 120 13.53 -8.48 -7.51
CA ALA A 120 12.54 -7.41 -7.50
C ALA A 120 11.19 -7.86 -6.92
N GLU A 121 10.78 -9.11 -7.12
CA GLU A 121 9.59 -9.67 -6.45
C GLU A 121 9.75 -9.67 -4.93
N LEU A 122 10.91 -10.13 -4.44
CA LEU A 122 11.22 -10.09 -3.01
C LEU A 122 11.26 -8.65 -2.48
N ALA A 123 11.85 -7.73 -3.25
CA ALA A 123 11.89 -6.31 -2.89
C ALA A 123 10.47 -5.72 -2.83
N ARG A 124 9.60 -6.07 -3.79
CA ARG A 124 8.19 -5.66 -3.80
C ARG A 124 7.44 -6.16 -2.58
N SER A 125 7.58 -7.43 -2.21
CA SER A 125 6.92 -7.99 -1.02
C SER A 125 7.37 -7.26 0.26
N ARG A 126 8.68 -7.05 0.41
CA ARG A 126 9.23 -6.29 1.55
C ARG A 126 8.79 -4.83 1.54
N LEU A 127 8.64 -4.23 0.36
CA LEU A 127 8.14 -2.87 0.21
C LEU A 127 6.70 -2.77 0.71
N LEU A 128 5.83 -3.70 0.32
CA LEU A 128 4.44 -3.76 0.81
C LEU A 128 4.38 -3.90 2.34
N GLU A 129 5.20 -4.78 2.91
CA GLU A 129 5.30 -4.95 4.37
C GLU A 129 5.76 -3.65 5.06
N THR A 130 6.80 -3.01 4.52
CA THR A 130 7.38 -1.78 5.07
C THR A 130 6.36 -0.64 5.01
N LEU A 131 5.69 -0.45 3.87
CA LEU A 131 4.65 0.57 3.71
C LEU A 131 3.46 0.31 4.65
N SER A 132 3.03 -0.95 4.81
CA SER A 132 1.95 -1.30 5.73
C SER A 132 2.28 -0.96 7.19
N ALA A 133 3.54 -1.12 7.59
CA ALA A 133 4.02 -0.76 8.92
C ALA A 133 4.11 0.77 9.15
N MET A 134 3.99 1.58 8.09
CA MET A 134 3.93 3.05 8.20
C MET A 134 2.53 3.58 8.48
N SER A 135 1.52 2.72 8.62
CA SER A 135 0.21 3.14 9.09
C SER A 135 0.34 3.71 10.50
N PRO A 136 -0.23 4.89 10.82
CA PRO A 136 -0.49 5.21 12.20
C PRO A 136 -1.40 4.10 12.73
N LEU A 137 -0.95 3.39 13.76
CA LEU A 137 -1.75 2.36 14.40
C LEU A 137 -3.12 2.96 14.75
N LEU A 138 -4.18 2.54 14.06
CA LEU A 138 -5.50 2.56 14.69
C LEU A 138 -5.31 1.78 15.98
N PRO A 139 -5.61 2.35 17.17
CA PRO A 139 -5.49 1.60 18.40
C PRO A 139 -6.29 0.32 18.23
N ALA A 140 -5.63 -0.82 18.39
CA ALA A 140 -6.26 -2.13 18.33
C ALA A 140 -7.55 -2.07 19.14
N MET A 141 -8.70 -2.21 18.48
CA MET A 141 -9.98 -2.33 19.15
C MET A 141 -9.83 -3.44 20.19
N ALA A 142 -9.74 -3.04 21.45
CA ALA A 142 -9.63 -3.95 22.56
C ALA A 142 -10.78 -4.96 22.45
N PRO A 143 -10.53 -6.27 22.60
CA PRO A 143 -11.63 -7.23 22.63
C PRO A 143 -12.55 -6.81 23.76
N THR A 144 -13.77 -6.43 23.40
CA THR A 144 -14.82 -6.12 24.37
C THR A 144 -15.07 -7.41 25.13
N ARG A 145 -14.40 -7.56 26.28
CA ARG A 145 -14.66 -8.64 27.22
C ARG A 145 -16.10 -8.46 27.66
N SER A 146 -17.00 -9.17 27.01
CA SER A 146 -18.39 -9.33 27.42
C SER A 146 -18.42 -9.84 28.85
N ARG A 147 -18.58 -8.90 29.78
CA ARG A 147 -18.74 -9.11 31.21
C ARG A 147 -20.08 -9.83 31.40
N ARG A 148 -20.06 -11.17 31.45
CA ARG A 148 -21.25 -11.93 31.88
C ARG A 148 -21.53 -11.57 33.35
N PRO A 149 -22.73 -11.09 33.72
CA PRO A 149 -23.13 -11.00 35.11
C PRO A 149 -23.46 -12.42 35.57
N ARG A 150 -22.61 -13.02 36.43
CA ARG A 150 -22.97 -14.24 37.14
C ARG A 150 -23.89 -13.83 38.28
N LYS A 151 -25.18 -14.13 38.10
CA LYS A 151 -26.27 -13.97 39.08
C LYS A 151 -25.83 -14.48 40.46
N ALA A 152 -26.08 -13.67 41.49
CA ALA A 152 -26.08 -14.10 42.88
C ALA A 152 -27.28 -15.04 43.13
N PRO A 153 -27.11 -16.17 43.84
CA PRO A 153 -28.24 -16.86 44.43
C PRO A 153 -28.67 -16.14 45.72
N LEU A 154 -29.94 -15.73 45.75
CA LEU A 154 -30.66 -15.33 46.95
C LEU A 154 -30.54 -16.41 48.05
N GLN A 155 -30.34 -15.95 49.28
CA GLN A 155 -30.75 -16.70 50.47
C GLN A 155 -32.28 -16.84 50.46
N LEU A 156 -32.78 -18.04 50.79
CA LEU A 156 -34.10 -18.18 51.39
C LEU A 156 -33.99 -19.16 52.56
N ALA A 157 -34.34 -18.68 53.74
CA ALA A 157 -34.46 -19.43 54.98
C ALA A 157 -35.82 -20.13 55.09
N ALA A 158 -35.88 -21.07 56.03
CA ALA A 158 -37.05 -21.68 56.69
C ALA A 158 -37.75 -22.87 55.99
N ALA A 159 -37.53 -24.07 56.55
CA ALA A 159 -38.49 -24.71 57.47
C ALA A 159 -37.72 -25.63 58.43
#